data_AF-A0A9D8TFI1-F1
#
_entry.id   AF-A0A9D8TFI1-F1
#
_cell.length_a   1.000
_cell.length_b   1.000
_cell.length_c   1.000
_cell.angle_alpha   90.00
_cell.angle_beta   90.00
_cell.angle_gamma   90.00
#
_symmetry.space_group_name_H-M   'P 1'
#
loop_
_entity.id
_entity.type
_entity.pdbx_description
1 polymer ?
#
loop_
_entity_poly.entity_id
_entity_poly.type
_entity_poly.pdbx_seq_one_letter_code
_entity_poly.pdbx_strand_id
1 'polypeptide(L)'
;MILSVLALSLSGVFSSCQHQMKEYYEEPEWLKGSIYEILQERGEYDLFLQGVDTCQYTALLKGRSILTVMAPTDSSLSAYLQKHYGCTDWSLVPVDEVKKLIGFHVLYYALDQSKLSNFRPKEGDGATPEELEKNAGLYYKFRTRSQDAPEKRTVNRWMNGEVIDTTAKEVDVYHLERFIPVFSSQMFQTKLIDAKSNYEYFFPESEWRSGNVFNVCDAVVEEMEVIAKNGYIYF
;
A
#
# COMPACT_ATOMS: atom_id res chain seq x y z
N MET A 1 49.81 -48.31 32.33
CA MET A 1 49.60 -46.85 32.39
C MET A 1 49.35 -46.34 30.98
N ILE A 2 48.08 -45.99 30.66
CA ILE A 2 47.64 -45.13 29.53
C ILE A 2 47.78 -45.70 28.08
N LEU A 3 46.77 -45.39 27.22
CA LEU A 3 46.69 -45.55 25.74
C LEU A 3 46.72 -47.01 25.20
N SER A 4 45.82 -47.52 24.35
CA SER A 4 45.00 -46.96 23.25
C SER A 4 43.78 -47.91 22.99
N VAL A 5 42.72 -47.64 22.21
CA VAL A 5 42.23 -46.47 21.43
C VAL A 5 40.69 -46.56 21.23
N LEU A 6 40.07 -45.54 20.62
CA LEU A 6 38.68 -45.49 20.14
C LEU A 6 38.22 -46.69 19.29
N ALA A 7 37.02 -47.21 19.58
CA ALA A 7 36.17 -47.96 18.64
C ALA A 7 34.71 -47.44 18.69
N LEU A 8 34.54 -46.13 18.45
CA LEU A 8 33.24 -45.47 18.36
C LEU A 8 32.63 -45.78 16.99
N SER A 9 31.76 -46.79 16.89
CA SER A 9 31.08 -47.14 15.62
C SER A 9 29.57 -47.35 15.77
N LEU A 10 28.86 -46.22 15.63
CA LEU A 10 27.76 -46.08 14.67
C LEU A 10 26.55 -47.04 14.80
N SER A 11 25.83 -46.93 15.93
CA SER A 11 24.44 -47.42 16.06
C SER A 11 23.49 -46.31 16.56
N GLY A 12 23.74 -45.07 16.12
CA GLY A 12 22.84 -43.93 16.33
C GLY A 12 21.69 -43.96 15.31
N VAL A 13 20.45 -43.90 15.80
CA VAL A 13 19.23 -44.10 15.00
C VAL A 13 18.97 -42.91 14.07
N PHE A 14 19.45 -42.99 12.82
CA PHE A 14 19.06 -42.07 11.74
C PHE A 14 17.74 -42.51 11.08
N SER A 15 16.66 -42.55 11.87
CA SER A 15 15.28 -42.55 11.36
C SER A 15 14.65 -41.17 11.58
N SER A 16 15.24 -40.17 10.93
CA SER A 16 14.66 -38.83 10.81
C SER A 16 14.84 -38.35 9.37
N CYS A 17 13.91 -38.76 8.52
CA CYS A 17 13.63 -38.22 7.19
C CYS A 17 12.24 -38.73 6.77
N GLN A 18 11.17 -38.09 7.27
CA GLN A 18 9.88 -38.21 6.61
C GLN A 18 10.04 -37.67 5.18
N HIS A 19 9.69 -38.48 4.18
CA HIS A 19 9.85 -38.15 2.77
C HIS A 19 8.87 -37.06 2.26
N GLN A 20 8.15 -36.41 3.19
CA GLN A 20 7.06 -35.47 2.96
C GLN A 20 7.45 -34.00 3.21
N MET A 21 8.75 -33.69 3.29
CA MET A 21 9.21 -32.29 3.31
C MET A 21 8.63 -31.48 2.14
N LYS A 22 8.44 -32.11 0.96
CA LYS A 22 7.88 -31.43 -0.22
C LYS A 22 6.43 -30.98 0.00
N GLU A 23 5.56 -31.83 0.53
CA GLU A 23 4.16 -31.50 0.83
C GLU A 23 4.03 -30.36 1.87
N TYR A 24 5.02 -30.18 2.74
CA TYR A 24 5.07 -29.10 3.72
C TYR A 24 5.60 -27.76 3.15
N TYR A 25 6.27 -27.80 1.98
CA TYR A 25 6.83 -26.62 1.31
C TYR A 25 6.16 -26.31 -0.04
N GLU A 26 5.13 -27.06 -0.43
CA GLU A 26 4.30 -26.72 -1.57
C GLU A 26 3.51 -25.44 -1.26
N GLU A 27 3.67 -24.43 -2.11
CA GLU A 27 2.96 -23.16 -1.97
C GLU A 27 1.46 -23.45 -2.07
N PRO A 28 0.65 -23.00 -1.10
CA PRO A 28 -0.77 -23.36 -1.07
C PRO A 28 -1.51 -22.65 -2.21
N GLU A 29 -2.50 -23.30 -2.82
CA GLU A 29 -3.19 -22.77 -4.02
C GLU A 29 -3.84 -21.39 -3.84
N TRP A 30 -4.13 -20.97 -2.60
CA TRP A 30 -4.62 -19.61 -2.32
C TRP A 30 -3.56 -18.51 -2.46
N LEU A 31 -2.27 -18.86 -2.34
CA LEU A 31 -1.14 -17.94 -2.46
C LEU A 31 -0.77 -17.78 -3.94
N LYS A 32 -1.55 -16.95 -4.63
CA LYS A 32 -1.28 -16.52 -6.01
C LYS A 32 0.05 -15.78 -6.12
N GLY A 33 0.45 -15.41 -7.33
CA GLY A 33 1.75 -14.79 -7.63
C GLY A 33 2.04 -13.47 -6.90
N SER A 34 3.05 -12.76 -7.39
CA SER A 34 3.26 -11.36 -7.00
C SER A 34 2.08 -10.48 -7.41
N ILE A 35 1.95 -9.31 -6.79
CA ILE A 35 0.86 -8.36 -7.09
C ILE A 35 0.82 -8.01 -8.59
N TYR A 36 1.97 -7.85 -9.23
CA TYR A 36 2.03 -7.60 -10.67
C TYR A 36 1.44 -8.77 -11.50
N GLU A 37 1.75 -10.01 -11.13
CA GLU A 37 1.28 -11.21 -11.84
C GLU A 37 -0.23 -11.39 -11.68
N ILE A 38 -0.78 -11.17 -10.48
CA ILE A 38 -2.23 -11.27 -10.23
C ILE A 38 -3.01 -10.21 -11.04
N LEU A 39 -2.50 -8.97 -11.12
CA LEU A 39 -3.12 -7.92 -11.92
C LEU A 39 -3.07 -8.24 -13.42
N GLN A 40 -1.94 -8.79 -13.89
CA GLN A 40 -1.73 -9.20 -15.28
C GLN A 40 -2.61 -10.40 -15.67
N GLU A 41 -2.81 -11.37 -14.77
CA GLU A 41 -3.69 -12.52 -14.97
C GLU A 41 -5.18 -12.13 -15.06
N ARG A 42 -5.58 -11.02 -14.41
CA ARG A 42 -6.96 -10.49 -14.49
C ARG A 42 -7.24 -9.74 -15.80
N GLY A 43 -6.27 -8.99 -16.34
CA GLY A 43 -6.41 -8.30 -17.62
C GLY A 43 -7.35 -7.08 -17.65
N GLU A 44 -7.82 -6.61 -16.49
CA GLU A 44 -8.68 -5.41 -16.34
C GLU A 44 -7.92 -4.19 -15.77
N TYR A 45 -6.59 -4.30 -15.69
CA TYR A 45 -5.66 -3.39 -15.00
C TYR A 45 -4.41 -3.08 -15.86
N ASP A 46 -4.47 -3.27 -17.18
CA ASP A 46 -3.34 -3.11 -18.09
C ASP A 46 -2.86 -1.65 -18.13
N LEU A 47 -3.76 -0.68 -18.07
CA LEU A 47 -3.40 0.74 -18.03
C LEU A 47 -2.73 1.09 -16.70
N PHE A 48 -3.14 0.47 -15.58
CA PHE A 48 -2.44 0.62 -14.30
C PHE A 48 -1.04 0.02 -14.35
N LEU A 49 -0.89 -1.19 -14.92
CA LEU A 49 0.42 -1.85 -15.08
C LEU A 49 1.37 -1.08 -16.01
N GLN A 50 0.87 -0.51 -17.11
CA GLN A 50 1.65 0.40 -17.96
C GLN A 50 2.16 1.62 -17.18
N GLY A 51 1.32 2.18 -16.29
CA GLY A 51 1.71 3.27 -15.40
C GLY A 51 2.79 2.85 -14.38
N VAL A 52 2.66 1.64 -13.81
CA VAL A 52 3.65 1.01 -12.91
C VAL A 52 5.01 0.82 -13.61
N ASP A 53 5.00 0.40 -14.87
CA ASP A 53 6.22 0.22 -15.66
C ASP A 53 6.83 1.58 -16.03
N THR A 54 6.01 2.56 -16.42
CA THR A 54 6.43 3.95 -16.70
C THR A 54 7.09 4.61 -15.49
N CYS A 55 6.58 4.37 -14.27
CA CYS A 55 7.16 4.91 -13.04
C CYS A 55 8.26 4.03 -12.41
N GLN A 56 8.64 2.93 -13.06
CA GLN A 56 9.67 1.95 -12.63
C GLN A 56 9.33 1.22 -11.32
N TYR A 57 8.04 1.09 -10.98
CA TYR A 57 7.56 0.37 -9.79
C TYR A 57 7.38 -1.14 -10.02
N THR A 58 7.59 -1.64 -11.25
CA THR A 58 7.53 -3.07 -11.62
C THR A 58 8.24 -3.97 -10.60
N ALA A 59 9.46 -3.63 -10.20
CA ALA A 59 10.25 -4.42 -9.26
C ALA A 59 9.62 -4.46 -7.85
N LEU A 60 8.94 -3.38 -7.42
CA LEU A 60 8.24 -3.34 -6.14
C LEU A 60 7.03 -4.28 -6.16
N LEU A 61 6.19 -4.20 -7.20
CA LEU A 61 4.99 -5.04 -7.33
C LEU A 61 5.31 -6.50 -7.65
N LYS A 62 6.49 -6.80 -8.22
CA LYS A 62 7.05 -8.17 -8.39
C LYS A 62 7.76 -8.73 -7.16
N GLY A 63 7.66 -8.07 -5.99
CA GLY A 63 8.09 -8.64 -4.71
C GLY A 63 9.35 -8.05 -4.07
N ARG A 64 9.96 -6.99 -4.62
CA ARG A 64 11.07 -6.27 -3.93
C ARG A 64 10.61 -5.50 -2.69
N SER A 65 9.30 -5.33 -2.50
CA SER A 65 8.71 -4.77 -1.28
C SER A 65 7.42 -5.51 -0.96
N ILE A 66 7.16 -5.68 0.34
CA ILE A 66 5.85 -6.06 0.86
C ILE A 66 5.00 -4.78 0.92
N LEU A 67 3.81 -4.77 0.33
CA LEU A 67 2.99 -3.56 0.12
C LEU A 67 1.50 -3.88 -0.04
N THR A 68 0.66 -2.84 -0.12
CA THR A 68 -0.76 -2.96 -0.50
C THR A 68 -1.03 -2.13 -1.75
N VAL A 69 -1.82 -2.64 -2.69
CA VAL A 69 -2.29 -1.89 -3.87
C VAL A 69 -3.80 -1.70 -3.79
N MET A 70 -4.25 -0.48 -4.03
CA MET A 70 -5.63 -0.17 -4.42
C MET A 70 -5.62 -0.15 -5.95
N ALA A 71 -6.18 -1.16 -6.61
CA ALA A 71 -6.01 -1.37 -8.05
C ALA A 71 -7.17 -0.74 -8.85
N PRO A 72 -6.98 0.45 -9.47
CA PRO A 72 -8.04 1.09 -10.23
C PRO A 72 -8.28 0.32 -11.53
N THR A 73 -9.54 0.04 -11.86
CA THR A 73 -9.91 -0.56 -13.15
C THR A 73 -9.51 0.34 -14.32
N ASP A 74 -9.19 -0.27 -15.46
CA ASP A 74 -8.77 0.46 -16.66
C ASP A 74 -9.81 1.48 -17.15
N SER A 75 -11.10 1.23 -16.94
CA SER A 75 -12.18 2.20 -17.24
C SER A 75 -12.08 3.45 -16.37
N SER A 76 -11.82 3.28 -15.06
CA SER A 76 -11.72 4.37 -14.09
C SER A 76 -10.48 5.23 -14.37
N LEU A 77 -9.35 4.57 -14.65
CA LEU A 77 -8.09 5.25 -14.95
C LEU A 77 -8.12 5.92 -16.32
N SER A 78 -8.76 5.32 -17.33
CA SER A 78 -9.01 5.94 -18.63
C SER A 78 -9.90 7.19 -18.52
N ALA A 79 -10.98 7.14 -17.73
CA ALA A 79 -11.84 8.28 -17.49
C ALA A 79 -11.09 9.45 -16.81
N TYR A 80 -10.22 9.14 -15.84
CA TYR A 80 -9.34 10.13 -15.21
C TYR A 80 -8.38 10.77 -16.23
N LEU A 81 -7.64 9.96 -17.00
CA LEU A 81 -6.68 10.47 -17.98
C LEU A 81 -7.37 11.31 -19.07
N GLN A 82 -8.52 10.88 -19.56
CA GLN A 82 -9.29 11.61 -20.57
C GLN A 82 -9.79 12.97 -20.03
N LYS A 83 -10.18 13.03 -18.75
CA LYS A 83 -10.65 14.25 -18.06
C LYS A 83 -9.52 15.25 -17.78
N HIS A 84 -8.33 14.77 -17.42
CA HIS A 84 -7.22 15.62 -16.95
C HIS A 84 -6.12 15.89 -17.98
N TYR A 85 -5.89 14.98 -18.93
CA TYR A 85 -4.83 15.06 -19.95
C TYR A 85 -5.35 14.96 -21.39
N GLY A 86 -6.64 14.66 -21.59
CA GLY A 86 -7.26 14.58 -22.91
C GLY A 86 -6.91 13.31 -23.70
N CYS A 87 -6.27 12.32 -23.07
CA CYS A 87 -5.79 11.09 -23.69
C CYS A 87 -5.92 9.89 -22.72
N THR A 88 -5.52 8.71 -23.17
CA THR A 88 -5.35 7.49 -22.33
C THR A 88 -3.96 6.88 -22.49
N ASP A 89 -2.98 7.69 -22.91
CA ASP A 89 -1.60 7.26 -23.18
C ASP A 89 -0.63 7.92 -22.19
N TRP A 90 0.05 7.10 -21.40
CA TRP A 90 1.06 7.53 -20.43
C TRP A 90 2.26 8.25 -21.07
N SER A 91 2.55 8.02 -22.36
CA SER A 91 3.64 8.70 -23.06
C SER A 91 3.43 10.22 -23.18
N LEU A 92 2.17 10.66 -23.08
CA LEU A 92 1.76 12.07 -23.15
C LEU A 92 1.67 12.73 -21.76
N VAL A 93 1.78 11.95 -20.69
CA VAL A 93 1.71 12.42 -19.30
C VAL A 93 3.13 12.59 -18.74
N PRO A 94 3.49 13.72 -18.11
CA PRO A 94 4.82 13.89 -17.52
C PRO A 94 5.11 12.79 -16.49
N VAL A 95 6.28 12.15 -16.57
CA VAL A 95 6.64 10.98 -15.74
C VAL A 95 6.47 11.22 -14.24
N ASP A 96 6.68 12.44 -13.76
CA ASP A 96 6.48 12.78 -12.35
C ASP A 96 4.99 12.91 -11.96
N GLU A 97 4.10 13.25 -12.89
CA GLU A 97 2.65 13.09 -12.67
C GLU A 97 2.25 11.61 -12.68
N VAL A 98 2.83 10.78 -13.56
CA VAL A 98 2.59 9.32 -13.56
C VAL A 98 3.02 8.70 -12.23
N LYS A 99 4.22 9.04 -11.73
CA LYS A 99 4.70 8.61 -10.39
C LYS A 99 3.75 9.03 -9.27
N LYS A 100 3.19 10.24 -9.34
CA LYS A 100 2.22 10.72 -8.33
C LYS A 100 0.90 9.97 -8.41
N LEU A 101 0.33 9.80 -9.59
CA LEU A 101 -0.95 9.12 -9.77
C LEU A 101 -0.86 7.63 -9.42
N ILE A 102 0.11 6.92 -9.99
CA ILE A 102 0.33 5.49 -9.73
C ILE A 102 0.82 5.26 -8.30
N GLY A 103 1.72 6.11 -7.80
CA GLY A 103 2.22 6.00 -6.44
C GLY A 103 1.16 6.23 -5.36
N PHE A 104 0.08 6.95 -5.64
CA PHE A 104 -1.03 7.13 -4.70
C PHE A 104 -1.80 5.83 -4.44
N HIS A 105 -1.83 4.94 -5.43
CA HIS A 105 -2.47 3.61 -5.38
C HIS A 105 -1.59 2.55 -4.70
N VAL A 106 -0.31 2.83 -4.44
CA VAL A 106 0.66 1.90 -3.84
C VAL A 106 0.98 2.33 -2.41
N LEU A 107 0.52 1.56 -1.42
CA LEU A 107 0.72 1.82 0.01
C LEU A 107 2.05 1.20 0.51
N TYR A 108 2.57 1.71 1.62
CA TYR A 108 3.91 1.33 2.10
C TYR A 108 4.05 -0.04 2.75
N TYR A 109 2.96 -0.61 3.27
CA TYR A 109 2.95 -1.82 4.10
C TYR A 109 1.91 -2.80 3.56
N ALA A 110 2.06 -4.09 3.87
CA ALA A 110 0.97 -5.06 3.70
C ALA A 110 -0.08 -4.82 4.79
N LEU A 111 -1.18 -4.23 4.37
CA LEU A 111 -2.33 -3.87 5.19
C LEU A 111 -3.51 -4.76 4.78
N ASP A 112 -3.83 -5.73 5.62
CA ASP A 112 -5.07 -6.52 5.55
C ASP A 112 -6.28 -5.65 5.91
N GLN A 113 -7.48 -6.18 5.72
CA GLN A 113 -8.75 -5.50 5.90
C GLN A 113 -8.93 -5.00 7.34
N SER A 114 -8.40 -5.73 8.33
CA SER A 114 -8.43 -5.32 9.73
C SER A 114 -7.50 -4.14 10.00
N LYS A 115 -6.29 -4.16 9.43
CA LYS A 115 -5.30 -3.08 9.51
C LYS A 115 -5.76 -1.81 8.80
N LEU A 116 -6.45 -1.93 7.67
CA LEU A 116 -7.05 -0.77 6.98
C LEU A 116 -8.27 -0.23 7.73
N SER A 117 -9.08 -1.10 8.34
CA SER A 117 -10.26 -0.69 9.11
C SER A 117 -9.92 -0.06 10.45
N ASN A 118 -8.84 -0.50 11.10
CA ASN A 118 -8.50 -0.18 12.49
C ASN A 118 -6.97 -0.06 12.74
N PHE A 119 -6.27 0.74 11.93
CA PHE A 119 -4.81 0.82 12.00
C PHE A 119 -4.28 1.20 13.38
N ARG A 120 -3.24 0.48 13.84
CA ARG A 120 -2.59 0.67 15.15
C ARG A 120 -1.14 1.13 14.99
N PRO A 121 -0.89 2.45 14.86
CA PRO A 121 0.45 2.97 14.54
C PRO A 121 1.48 2.85 15.67
N LYS A 122 1.05 2.57 16.91
CA LYS A 122 1.96 2.39 18.06
C LYS A 122 1.99 0.95 18.55
N GLU A 123 0.80 0.34 18.66
CA GLU A 123 0.59 -0.98 19.22
C GLU A 123 0.80 -2.10 18.18
N GLY A 124 0.56 -1.78 16.89
CA GLY A 124 0.68 -2.71 15.77
C GLY A 124 -0.20 -3.96 15.94
N ASP A 125 0.29 -5.07 15.40
CA ASP A 125 -0.35 -6.39 15.45
C ASP A 125 -0.39 -6.99 16.88
N GLY A 126 0.29 -6.36 17.84
CA GLY A 126 0.29 -6.76 19.26
C GLY A 126 -0.76 -6.05 20.13
N ALA A 127 -1.64 -5.23 19.55
CA ALA A 127 -2.65 -4.47 20.27
C ALA A 127 -3.60 -5.38 21.08
N THR A 128 -3.78 -5.05 22.36
CA THR A 128 -4.76 -5.72 23.23
C THR A 128 -6.21 -5.38 22.83
N PRO A 129 -7.22 -6.18 23.25
CA PRO A 129 -8.62 -5.88 22.96
C PRO A 129 -9.06 -4.47 23.40
N GLU A 130 -8.60 -3.98 24.56
CA GLU A 130 -8.90 -2.63 25.06
C GLU A 130 -8.28 -1.53 24.15
N GLU A 131 -7.05 -1.75 23.68
CA GLU A 131 -6.38 -0.85 22.74
C GLU A 131 -7.04 -0.85 21.36
N LEU A 132 -7.59 -2.00 20.93
CA LEU A 132 -8.35 -2.14 19.68
C LEU A 132 -9.70 -1.43 19.69
N GLU A 133 -10.28 -1.15 20.85
CA GLU A 133 -11.49 -0.31 21.00
C GLU A 133 -11.14 1.19 21.08
N LYS A 134 -10.03 1.53 21.73
CA LYS A 134 -9.61 2.93 21.93
C LYS A 134 -9.31 3.63 20.60
N ASN A 135 -10.02 4.73 20.30
CA ASN A 135 -9.85 5.49 19.05
C ASN A 135 -9.97 4.61 17.78
N ALA A 136 -10.84 3.59 17.78
CA ALA A 136 -10.97 2.65 16.67
C ALA A 136 -11.28 3.35 15.34
N GLY A 137 -10.62 2.90 14.27
CA GLY A 137 -10.72 3.50 12.93
C GLY A 137 -10.28 4.97 12.82
N LEU A 138 -9.78 5.64 13.87
CA LEU A 138 -9.40 7.06 13.79
C LEU A 138 -8.04 7.30 13.12
N TYR A 139 -7.25 6.25 12.89
CA TYR A 139 -5.97 6.28 12.15
C TYR A 139 -6.16 5.95 10.66
N TYR A 140 -7.20 6.53 10.05
CA TYR A 140 -7.72 6.21 8.72
C TYR A 140 -6.89 6.69 7.51
N LYS A 141 -5.68 7.22 7.71
CA LYS A 141 -4.85 7.80 6.64
C LYS A 141 -3.54 7.03 6.48
N PHE A 142 -3.29 6.49 5.30
CA PHE A 142 -2.18 5.56 5.03
C PHE A 142 -1.15 6.16 4.07
N ARG A 143 0.14 5.96 4.35
CA ARG A 143 1.23 6.46 3.49
C ARG A 143 1.26 5.73 2.16
N THR A 144 1.31 6.51 1.08
CA THR A 144 1.41 6.03 -0.31
C THR A 144 2.81 6.31 -0.87
N ARG A 145 3.16 5.74 -2.03
CA ARG A 145 4.38 6.05 -2.78
C ARG A 145 4.29 7.38 -3.55
N SER A 146 3.15 8.07 -3.55
CA SER A 146 3.00 9.37 -4.20
C SER A 146 3.75 10.46 -3.44
N GLN A 147 4.69 11.13 -4.10
CA GLN A 147 5.43 12.28 -3.61
C GLN A 147 5.65 13.27 -4.75
N ASP A 148 5.71 14.58 -4.49
CA ASP A 148 6.20 15.53 -5.50
C ASP A 148 7.72 15.40 -5.66
N ALA A 149 8.21 15.62 -6.89
CA ALA A 149 9.65 15.68 -7.17
C ALA A 149 10.31 16.81 -6.35
N PRO A 150 11.58 16.68 -5.93
CA PRO A 150 12.27 17.76 -5.23
C PRO A 150 12.33 19.05 -6.05
N GLU A 151 11.92 20.16 -5.44
CA GLU A 151 11.87 21.47 -6.09
C GLU A 151 13.08 22.32 -5.68
N LYS A 152 13.78 22.93 -6.63
CA LYS A 152 14.77 23.97 -6.31
C LYS A 152 14.08 25.30 -6.08
N ARG A 153 14.23 25.86 -4.88
CA ARG A 153 13.74 27.21 -4.57
C ARG A 153 14.87 28.17 -4.29
N THR A 154 14.73 29.38 -4.83
CA THR A 154 15.51 30.53 -4.39
C THR A 154 14.90 31.09 -3.11
N VAL A 155 15.68 31.10 -2.03
CA VAL A 155 15.29 31.70 -0.75
C VAL A 155 16.25 32.82 -0.34
N ASN A 156 15.68 33.92 0.15
CA ASN A 156 16.42 34.97 0.84
C ASN A 156 16.66 34.58 2.29
N ARG A 157 17.67 35.15 2.96
CA ARG A 157 17.86 34.92 4.41
C ARG A 157 16.95 35.87 5.19
N TRP A 158 16.16 35.32 6.11
CA TRP A 158 15.30 36.06 7.01
C TRP A 158 15.83 36.03 8.44
N MET A 159 15.76 37.15 9.15
CA MET A 159 15.93 37.24 10.61
C MET A 159 14.93 38.25 11.16
N ASN A 160 14.28 37.93 12.28
CA ASN A 160 13.33 38.80 12.99
C ASN A 160 12.20 39.39 12.11
N GLY A 161 11.81 38.71 11.02
CA GLY A 161 10.78 39.16 10.09
C GLY A 161 11.27 40.01 8.91
N GLU A 162 12.55 40.36 8.87
CA GLU A 162 13.16 41.15 7.79
C GLU A 162 14.09 40.30 6.92
N VAL A 163 14.20 40.65 5.63
CA VAL A 163 15.19 40.07 4.72
C VAL A 163 16.54 40.72 5.00
N ILE A 164 17.47 39.93 5.55
CA ILE A 164 18.82 40.39 5.94
C ILE A 164 19.91 40.05 4.92
N ASP A 165 19.59 39.20 3.93
CA ASP A 165 20.50 38.85 2.84
C ASP A 165 19.68 38.62 1.57
N THR A 166 19.87 39.47 0.57
CA THR A 166 19.30 39.35 -0.78
C THR A 166 20.17 38.49 -1.69
N THR A 167 21.28 37.93 -1.19
CA THR A 167 22.05 36.90 -1.90
C THR A 167 21.21 35.63 -1.99
N ALA A 168 20.47 35.53 -3.09
CA ALA A 168 19.67 34.38 -3.50
C ALA A 168 20.42 33.06 -3.24
N LYS A 169 19.92 32.23 -2.33
CA LYS A 169 20.41 30.86 -2.14
C LYS A 169 19.44 29.88 -2.77
N GLU A 170 19.94 29.00 -3.63
CA GLU A 170 19.20 27.80 -4.01
C GLU A 170 19.17 26.82 -2.83
N VAL A 171 17.99 26.28 -2.55
CA VAL A 171 17.79 25.16 -1.62
C VAL A 171 16.91 24.11 -2.29
N ASP A 172 17.22 22.83 -2.05
CA ASP A 172 16.38 21.72 -2.47
C ASP A 172 15.24 21.52 -1.46
N VAL A 173 14.00 21.59 -1.93
CA VAL A 173 12.79 21.41 -1.14
C VAL A 173 12.26 20.00 -1.39
N TYR A 174 12.23 19.19 -0.32
CA TYR A 174 11.68 17.84 -0.35
C TYR A 174 10.24 17.87 0.17
N HIS A 175 9.34 17.27 -0.60
CA HIS A 175 7.92 17.18 -0.26
C HIS A 175 7.64 15.92 0.56
N LEU A 176 6.60 15.95 1.41
CA LEU A 176 6.14 14.74 2.08
C LEU A 176 5.24 13.91 1.15
N GLU A 177 5.14 12.62 1.45
CA GLU A 177 4.27 11.70 0.72
C GLU A 177 2.80 12.01 0.96
N ARG A 178 1.96 11.73 -0.05
CA ARG A 178 0.50 11.81 0.06
C ARG A 178 -0.02 10.62 0.86
N PHE A 179 -1.10 10.87 1.59
CA PHE A 179 -1.80 9.85 2.36
C PHE A 179 -3.16 9.57 1.74
N ILE A 180 -3.51 8.29 1.61
CA ILE A 180 -4.83 7.86 1.14
C ILE A 180 -5.76 7.62 2.34
N PRO A 181 -6.93 8.28 2.42
CA PRO A 181 -7.94 8.03 3.45
C PRO A 181 -8.77 6.77 3.14
N VAL A 182 -8.97 5.93 4.16
CA VAL A 182 -9.82 4.73 4.11
C VAL A 182 -10.92 4.84 5.17
N PHE A 183 -12.16 4.99 4.73
CA PHE A 183 -13.31 5.23 5.59
C PHE A 183 -13.95 3.90 6.00
N SER A 184 -13.75 3.50 7.26
CA SER A 184 -14.30 2.26 7.82
C SER A 184 -15.53 2.51 8.70
N SER A 185 -16.42 1.51 8.82
CA SER A 185 -17.56 1.56 9.75
C SER A 185 -17.13 1.90 11.19
N GLN A 186 -15.97 1.41 11.63
CA GLN A 186 -15.43 1.68 12.97
C GLN A 186 -15.09 3.18 13.17
N MET A 187 -14.54 3.86 12.16
CA MET A 187 -14.25 5.30 12.25
C MET A 187 -15.51 6.11 12.60
N PHE A 188 -16.63 5.81 11.94
CA PHE A 188 -17.90 6.51 12.15
C PHE A 188 -18.56 6.13 13.48
N GLN A 189 -18.51 4.84 13.85
CA GLN A 189 -18.97 4.35 15.16
C GLN A 189 -18.23 5.05 16.31
N THR A 190 -16.90 5.10 16.28
CA THR A 190 -16.08 5.81 17.29
C THR A 190 -16.32 7.32 17.30
N LYS A 191 -16.73 7.92 16.18
CA LYS A 191 -17.12 9.33 16.10
C LYS A 191 -18.56 9.61 16.53
N LEU A 192 -19.39 8.59 16.74
CA LEU A 192 -20.82 8.70 17.05
C LEU A 192 -21.60 9.52 16.00
N ILE A 193 -21.27 9.34 14.73
CA ILE A 193 -21.93 9.99 13.58
C ILE A 193 -22.40 8.93 12.57
N ASP A 194 -23.47 9.23 11.83
CA ASP A 194 -23.94 8.34 10.76
C ASP A 194 -22.92 8.28 9.61
N ALA A 195 -22.57 7.07 9.19
CA ALA A 195 -21.54 6.85 8.18
C ALA A 195 -21.97 7.29 6.78
N LYS A 196 -23.20 6.93 6.37
CA LYS A 196 -23.69 7.15 5.00
C LYS A 196 -23.80 8.63 4.69
N SER A 197 -24.54 9.37 5.50
CA SER A 197 -24.74 10.82 5.32
C SER A 197 -23.44 11.63 5.39
N ASN A 198 -22.47 11.24 6.21
CA ASN A 198 -21.18 11.93 6.26
C ASN A 198 -20.28 11.58 5.07
N TYR A 199 -20.24 10.32 4.64
CA TYR A 199 -19.44 9.90 3.49
C TYR A 199 -19.96 10.49 2.18
N GLU A 200 -21.26 10.30 1.89
CA GLU A 200 -21.90 10.73 0.64
C GLU A 200 -22.03 12.26 0.55
N TYR A 201 -21.94 12.99 1.67
CA TYR A 201 -21.81 14.45 1.66
C TYR A 201 -20.47 14.93 1.07
N PHE A 202 -19.36 14.23 1.34
CA PHE A 202 -18.06 14.55 0.75
C PHE A 202 -17.86 13.92 -0.64
N PHE A 203 -18.49 12.78 -0.89
CA PHE A 203 -18.38 12.01 -2.13
C PHE A 203 -19.75 11.69 -2.73
N PRO A 204 -20.47 12.69 -3.27
CA PRO A 204 -21.86 12.54 -3.75
C PRO A 204 -22.00 11.71 -5.03
N GLU A 205 -20.89 11.41 -5.71
CA GLU A 205 -20.83 10.52 -6.88
C GLU A 205 -20.48 9.06 -6.47
N SER A 206 -20.35 8.78 -5.17
CA SER A 206 -19.99 7.48 -4.59
C SER A 206 -21.08 6.95 -3.64
N GLU A 207 -21.02 5.66 -3.31
CA GLU A 207 -21.96 5.01 -2.40
C GLU A 207 -21.23 4.49 -1.15
N TRP A 208 -21.77 4.77 0.04
CA TRP A 208 -21.29 4.19 1.28
C TRP A 208 -21.67 2.71 1.40
N ARG A 209 -20.69 1.80 1.41
CA ARG A 209 -20.93 0.39 1.71
C ARG A 209 -20.86 0.12 3.23
N SER A 210 -22.00 -0.20 3.83
CA SER A 210 -22.07 -0.59 5.25
C SER A 210 -21.57 -2.01 5.51
N GLY A 211 -21.00 -2.25 6.69
CA GLY A 211 -20.63 -3.60 7.17
C GLY A 211 -19.17 -3.68 7.57
N ASN A 212 -18.54 -4.83 7.37
CA ASN A 212 -17.11 -5.03 7.64
C ASN A 212 -16.19 -4.49 6.51
N VAL A 213 -16.74 -3.75 5.54
CA VAL A 213 -16.01 -3.16 4.41
C VAL A 213 -15.66 -1.69 4.68
N PHE A 214 -14.92 -1.09 3.76
CA PHE A 214 -14.54 0.32 3.78
C PHE A 214 -14.57 0.92 2.38
N ASN A 215 -14.65 2.24 2.31
CA ASN A 215 -14.45 3.02 1.08
C ASN A 215 -13.05 3.66 1.10
N VAL A 216 -12.45 3.91 -0.06
CA VAL A 216 -11.11 4.48 -0.20
C VAL A 216 -11.22 5.78 -1.01
N CYS A 217 -10.99 6.95 -0.39
CA CYS A 217 -11.39 8.23 -0.98
C CYS A 217 -12.88 8.20 -1.42
N ASP A 218 -13.16 8.62 -2.65
CA ASP A 218 -14.39 8.53 -3.42
C ASP A 218 -14.63 7.14 -4.04
N ALA A 219 -13.68 6.21 -3.96
CA ALA A 219 -13.82 4.88 -4.52
C ALA A 219 -14.52 3.89 -3.56
N VAL A 220 -15.34 3.04 -4.15
CA VAL A 220 -15.97 1.88 -3.53
C VAL A 220 -15.09 0.67 -3.83
N VAL A 221 -14.72 -0.11 -2.80
CA VAL A 221 -13.98 -1.37 -3.00
C VAL A 221 -14.97 -2.48 -3.35
N GLU A 222 -14.77 -3.10 -4.51
CA GLU A 222 -15.54 -4.21 -5.06
C GLU A 222 -15.09 -5.56 -4.49
N GLU A 223 -13.78 -5.82 -4.44
CA GLU A 223 -13.20 -7.06 -3.90
C GLU A 223 -12.18 -6.76 -2.80
N MET A 224 -12.45 -7.29 -1.60
CA MET A 224 -11.65 -7.08 -0.40
C MET A 224 -10.51 -8.12 -0.31
N GLU A 225 -9.31 -7.65 0.05
CA GLU A 225 -8.20 -8.47 0.56
C GLU A 225 -7.80 -9.67 -0.32
N VAL A 226 -7.46 -9.40 -1.58
CA VAL A 226 -6.84 -10.43 -2.43
C VAL A 226 -5.37 -10.57 -2.06
N ILE A 227 -5.01 -11.74 -1.54
CA ILE A 227 -3.66 -12.02 -1.03
C ILE A 227 -2.70 -12.36 -2.17
N ALA A 228 -1.50 -11.79 -2.10
CA ALA A 228 -0.40 -11.98 -3.02
C ALA A 228 0.90 -12.33 -2.26
N LYS A 229 1.90 -12.91 -2.93
CA LYS A 229 3.22 -13.22 -2.32
C LYS A 229 3.91 -12.04 -1.65
N ASN A 230 3.59 -10.81 -2.08
CA ASN A 230 4.16 -9.58 -1.54
C ASN A 230 3.13 -8.59 -0.98
N GLY A 231 1.98 -9.10 -0.50
CA GLY A 231 1.02 -8.33 0.30
C GLY A 231 -0.41 -8.47 -0.19
N TYR A 232 -1.14 -7.35 -0.28
CA TYR A 232 -2.59 -7.35 -0.53
C TYR A 232 -3.00 -6.45 -1.70
N ILE A 233 -4.07 -6.84 -2.38
CA ILE A 233 -4.73 -6.05 -3.42
C ILE A 233 -6.19 -5.83 -3.01
N TYR A 234 -6.68 -4.62 -3.23
CA TYR A 234 -8.08 -4.25 -3.14
C TYR A 234 -8.49 -3.71 -4.50
N PHE A 235 -9.63 -4.16 -5.00
CA PHE A 235 -10.18 -3.80 -6.31
C PHE A 235 -11.41 -2.93 -6.13
#